data_AF-A0AA35S1M1-F1
#
_entry.id   AF-A0AA35S1M1-F1
#
_cell.length_a   1.000
_cell.length_b   1.000
_cell.length_c   1.000
_cell.angle_alpha   90.00
_cell.angle_beta   90.00
_cell.angle_gamma   90.00
#
_symmetry.space_group_name_H-M   'P 1'
#
loop_
_entity.id
_entity.type
_entity.pdbx_description
1 polymer ?
#
loop_
_entity_poly.entity_id
_entity_poly.type
_entity_poly.pdbx_seq_one_letter_code
_entity_poly.pdbx_strand_id
1 'polypeptide(L)'
;SDKPITDVCLLAEKEKVSSGYTVIELTEDGKKADFAEGSTTRYLAYTRKVLSGARGDLTVVDIFVIPSNERSTLDQGYVPLDNTYDDDTIAFSDKSLVLMLADAPEAGKVIMAVKDIVIVSASMKIGVPPDFTRLQLDCLKLIGAVLDTIVLCA
;
A
#
# COMPACT_ATOMS: atom_id res chain seq x y z
N SER A 1 -7.36 -14.42 -0.01
CA SER A 1 -6.74 -15.20 1.09
C SER A 1 -7.34 -14.69 2.40
N ASP A 2 -7.68 -15.56 3.35
CA ASP A 2 -8.39 -15.14 4.59
C ASP A 2 -7.47 -14.62 5.70
N LYS A 3 -6.15 -14.76 5.54
CA LYS A 3 -5.17 -14.24 6.51
C LYS A 3 -4.98 -12.73 6.35
N PRO A 4 -5.02 -11.94 7.44
CA PRO A 4 -4.72 -10.52 7.41
C PRO A 4 -3.30 -10.21 6.92
N ILE A 5 -3.16 -9.03 6.31
CA ILE A 5 -1.87 -8.41 6.03
C ILE A 5 -1.31 -7.84 7.33
N THR A 6 -0.05 -8.16 7.61
CA THR A 6 0.66 -7.77 8.83
C THR A 6 1.66 -6.65 8.58
N ASP A 7 2.10 -6.46 7.34
CA ASP A 7 2.92 -5.33 6.94
C ASP A 7 2.83 -5.03 5.44
N VAL A 8 3.07 -3.77 5.09
CA VAL A 8 3.12 -3.26 3.70
C VAL A 8 4.33 -2.33 3.59
N CYS A 9 5.05 -2.42 2.48
CA CYS A 9 6.17 -1.54 2.19
C CYS A 9 6.20 -1.14 0.71
N LEU A 10 7.01 -0.11 0.42
CA LEU A 10 7.31 0.35 -0.92
C LEU A 10 8.76 -0.02 -1.25
N LEU A 11 9.05 -0.33 -2.51
CA LEU A 11 10.37 -0.76 -2.97
C LEU A 11 10.78 -0.01 -4.23
N ALA A 12 12.06 0.31 -4.35
CA ALA A 12 12.66 0.73 -5.61
C ALA A 12 12.98 -0.48 -6.50
N GLU A 13 13.52 -1.55 -5.91
CA GLU A 13 13.87 -2.81 -6.57
C GLU A 13 13.12 -3.98 -5.93
N LYS A 14 12.25 -4.64 -6.69
CA LYS A 14 11.39 -5.73 -6.18
C LYS A 14 12.18 -6.92 -5.63
N GLU A 15 13.38 -7.17 -6.15
CA GLU A 15 14.24 -8.28 -5.76
C GLU A 15 14.88 -8.10 -4.38
N LYS A 16 14.87 -6.89 -3.82
CA LYS A 16 15.51 -6.57 -2.53
C LYS A 16 14.61 -6.76 -1.31
N VAL A 17 13.33 -7.12 -1.51
CA VAL A 17 12.43 -7.36 -0.38
C VAL A 17 12.79 -8.62 0.37
N SER A 18 12.63 -8.59 1.68
CA SER A 18 12.84 -9.75 2.55
C SER A 18 11.95 -10.94 2.14
N SER A 19 12.44 -12.16 2.34
CA SER A 19 11.67 -13.39 2.08
C SER A 19 10.37 -13.39 2.87
N GLY A 20 9.24 -13.60 2.18
CA GLY A 20 7.91 -13.69 2.78
C GLY A 20 6.96 -12.57 2.38
N TYR A 21 7.45 -11.53 1.69
CA TYR A 21 6.61 -10.54 1.04
C TYR A 21 6.15 -11.04 -0.34
N THR A 22 4.93 -10.64 -0.70
CA THR A 22 4.40 -10.69 -2.06
C THR A 22 4.53 -9.30 -2.66
N VAL A 23 5.20 -9.19 -3.81
CA VAL A 23 5.31 -7.94 -4.58
C VAL A 23 4.17 -7.88 -5.59
N ILE A 24 3.49 -6.74 -5.67
CA ILE A 24 2.49 -6.48 -6.72
C ILE A 24 3.19 -5.81 -7.89
N GLU A 25 3.46 -6.60 -8.93
CA GLU A 25 4.17 -6.14 -10.13
C GLU A 25 3.23 -5.66 -11.24
N LEU A 26 2.04 -6.23 -11.27
CA LEU A 26 1.06 -6.01 -12.32
C LEU A 26 -0.24 -5.51 -11.71
N THR A 27 -0.91 -4.66 -12.47
CA THR A 27 -2.32 -4.35 -12.26
C THR A 27 -3.18 -5.57 -12.58
N GLU A 28 -4.42 -5.57 -12.13
CA GLU A 28 -5.41 -6.62 -12.44
C GLU A 28 -5.63 -6.83 -13.96
N ASP A 29 -5.41 -5.79 -14.79
CA ASP A 29 -5.44 -5.87 -16.26
C ASP A 29 -4.08 -6.19 -16.91
N GLY A 30 -3.09 -6.61 -16.12
CA GLY A 30 -1.80 -7.11 -16.59
C GLY A 30 -0.82 -6.04 -17.05
N LYS A 31 -1.07 -4.76 -16.74
CA LYS A 31 -0.11 -3.67 -16.98
C LYS A 31 0.89 -3.62 -15.82
N LYS A 32 2.04 -2.98 -16.03
CA LYS A 32 2.98 -2.73 -14.94
C LYS A 32 2.28 -1.86 -13.89
N ALA A 33 2.21 -2.37 -12.66
CA ALA A 33 1.78 -1.58 -11.52
C ALA A 33 2.91 -0.65 -11.11
N ASP A 34 2.80 0.62 -11.49
CA ASP A 34 3.82 1.63 -11.18
C ASP A 34 3.17 2.86 -10.57
N PHE A 35 3.59 3.18 -9.34
CA PHE A 35 3.08 4.34 -8.61
C PHE A 35 3.95 5.58 -8.78
N ALA A 36 5.08 5.47 -9.45
CA ALA A 36 6.04 6.55 -9.54
C ALA A 36 5.57 7.68 -10.46
N GLU A 37 5.95 8.90 -10.09
CA GLU A 37 5.93 10.04 -10.99
C GLU A 37 7.25 10.08 -11.77
N GLY A 38 7.18 9.99 -13.10
CA GLY A 38 8.35 10.14 -13.97
C GLY A 38 9.10 8.84 -14.24
N SER A 39 10.43 8.84 -14.03
CA SER A 39 11.34 7.77 -14.48
C SER A 39 11.76 6.78 -13.39
N THR A 40 11.29 6.97 -12.16
CA THR A 40 11.53 6.00 -11.08
C THR A 40 10.46 4.93 -11.13
N THR A 41 10.71 3.76 -10.53
CA THR A 41 9.68 2.73 -10.36
C THR A 41 9.47 2.53 -8.88
N ARG A 42 8.21 2.34 -8.47
CA ARG A 42 7.86 2.03 -7.09
C ARG A 42 6.95 0.81 -7.07
N TYR A 43 7.39 -0.24 -6.39
CA TYR A 43 6.58 -1.44 -6.18
C TYR A 43 5.95 -1.42 -4.81
N LEU A 44 4.70 -1.87 -4.71
CA LEU A 44 4.08 -2.18 -3.42
C LEU A 44 4.32 -3.65 -3.11
N ALA A 45 4.72 -3.94 -1.87
CA ALA A 45 4.81 -5.30 -1.38
C ALA A 45 4.10 -5.41 -0.04
N TYR A 46 3.54 -6.59 0.24
CA TYR A 46 2.87 -6.86 1.51
C TYR A 46 3.24 -8.26 2.02
N THR A 47 3.08 -8.48 3.32
CA THR A 47 3.22 -9.81 3.92
C THR A 47 2.02 -10.11 4.82
N ARG A 48 1.69 -11.40 4.93
CA ARG A 48 0.71 -11.94 5.89
C ARG A 48 1.37 -12.75 6.99
N LYS A 49 2.71 -12.78 7.00
CA LYS A 49 3.51 -13.46 8.02
C LYS A 49 3.87 -12.45 9.10
N VAL A 50 3.79 -12.88 10.35
CA VAL A 50 4.48 -12.18 11.43
C VAL A 50 5.98 -12.38 11.21
N LEU A 51 6.68 -11.32 10.84
CA LEU A 51 8.12 -11.34 10.60
C LEU A 51 8.85 -10.68 11.77
N SER A 52 9.86 -11.35 12.30
CA SER A 52 10.73 -10.77 13.33
C SER A 52 11.46 -9.55 12.75
N GLY A 53 11.30 -8.38 13.38
CA GLY A 53 11.88 -7.12 12.91
C GLY A 53 10.99 -6.30 11.95
N ALA A 54 9.89 -6.86 11.44
CA ALA A 54 8.79 -6.05 10.89
C ALA A 54 7.96 -5.47 12.04
N ARG A 55 6.80 -4.86 11.74
CA ARG A 55 5.89 -4.18 12.68
C ARG A 55 5.30 -5.07 13.81
N GLY A 56 5.88 -6.24 14.10
CA GLY A 56 5.52 -7.12 15.21
C GLY A 56 4.27 -7.96 14.95
N ASP A 57 3.54 -8.27 16.03
CA ASP A 57 2.22 -8.94 16.00
C ASP A 57 1.07 -7.98 15.61
N LEU A 58 1.40 -6.89 14.91
CA LEU A 58 0.43 -5.92 14.42
C LEU A 58 -0.19 -6.37 13.09
N THR A 59 -1.42 -5.93 12.87
CA THR A 59 -2.21 -6.17 11.67
C THR A 59 -2.54 -4.84 11.01
N VAL A 60 -2.47 -4.80 9.69
CA VAL A 60 -2.90 -3.65 8.90
C VAL A 60 -4.43 -3.65 8.85
N VAL A 61 -5.04 -2.60 9.38
CA VAL A 61 -6.51 -2.45 9.44
C VAL A 61 -7.03 -1.39 8.48
N ASP A 62 -6.17 -0.47 8.04
CA ASP A 62 -6.52 0.48 6.99
C ASP A 62 -5.26 0.95 6.25
N ILE A 63 -5.44 1.40 5.02
CA ILE A 63 -4.42 2.04 4.21
C ILE A 63 -5.07 3.23 3.52
N PHE A 64 -4.43 4.39 3.60
CA PHE A 64 -4.94 5.60 2.94
C PHE A 64 -3.79 6.48 2.47
N VAL A 65 -4.11 7.44 1.61
CA VAL A 65 -3.13 8.39 1.07
C VAL A 65 -3.43 9.77 1.61
N ILE A 66 -2.41 10.46 2.10
CA ILE A 66 -2.50 11.86 2.52
C ILE A 66 -1.49 12.73 1.75
N PRO A 67 -1.75 14.05 1.63
CA PRO A 67 -0.74 15.02 1.27
C PRO A 67 0.47 14.98 2.21
N SER A 68 1.68 15.16 1.66
CA SER A 68 2.94 15.10 2.43
C SER A 68 3.04 16.14 3.56
N ASN A 69 2.37 17.28 3.42
CA ASN A 69 2.31 18.33 4.44
C ASN A 69 1.37 18.01 5.61
N GLU A 70 0.57 16.95 5.53
CA GLU A 70 -0.34 16.50 6.59
C GLU A 70 0.26 15.38 7.44
N ARG A 71 1.48 14.90 7.13
CA ARG A 71 2.15 13.82 7.88
C ARG A 71 2.26 14.11 9.38
N SER A 72 2.53 15.38 9.74
CA SER A 72 2.71 15.80 11.12
C SER A 72 1.42 15.80 11.94
N THR A 73 0.26 15.60 11.32
CA THR A 73 -1.04 15.53 12.01
C THR A 73 -1.50 14.10 12.27
N LEU A 74 -0.70 13.09 11.91
CA LEU A 74 -1.03 11.70 12.15
C LEU A 74 -0.94 11.37 13.64
N ASP A 75 -2.00 10.76 14.17
CA ASP A 75 -2.05 10.25 15.54
C ASP A 75 -1.21 8.98 15.72
N GLN A 76 -1.06 8.55 16.97
CA GLN A 76 -0.39 7.30 17.31
C GLN A 76 -1.11 6.09 16.68
N GLY A 77 -0.36 5.20 16.02
CA GLY A 77 -0.90 4.01 15.34
C GLY A 77 -0.97 4.12 13.81
N TYR A 78 -0.81 5.33 13.28
CA TYR A 78 -0.60 5.56 11.86
C TYR A 78 0.89 5.60 11.53
N VAL A 79 1.27 4.95 10.43
CA VAL A 79 2.67 4.89 10.01
C VAL A 79 2.78 5.22 8.52
N PRO A 80 3.40 6.37 8.19
CA PRO A 80 3.64 6.74 6.80
C PRO A 80 4.76 5.89 6.18
N LEU A 81 4.58 5.52 4.92
CA LEU A 81 5.57 4.86 4.07
C LEU A 81 6.27 5.92 3.19
N ASP A 82 7.08 6.75 3.83
CA ASP A 82 7.73 7.90 3.18
C ASP A 82 8.94 7.52 2.35
N ASN A 83 9.59 6.42 2.72
CA ASN A 83 10.80 5.91 2.07
C ASN A 83 10.59 4.47 1.61
N THR A 84 11.29 4.10 0.55
CA THR A 84 11.40 2.73 0.09
C THR A 84 12.17 1.89 1.10
N TYR A 85 11.71 0.67 1.33
CA TYR A 85 12.27 -0.23 2.32
C TYR A 85 13.68 -0.71 1.97
N ASP A 86 14.01 -0.82 0.69
CA ASP A 86 15.24 -1.43 0.20
C ASP A 86 16.42 -0.47 0.08
N ASP A 87 16.18 0.81 -0.20
CA ASP A 87 17.25 1.80 -0.42
C ASP A 87 17.05 3.14 0.30
N ASP A 88 16.00 3.26 1.13
CA ASP A 88 15.67 4.46 1.92
C ASP A 88 15.49 5.74 1.07
N THR A 89 15.17 5.61 -0.22
CA THR A 89 14.84 6.76 -1.07
C THR A 89 13.40 7.20 -0.88
N ILE A 90 13.12 8.49 -1.12
CA ILE A 90 11.76 9.02 -1.00
C ILE A 90 10.81 8.23 -1.92
N ALA A 91 9.74 7.70 -1.33
CA ALA A 91 8.74 6.91 -2.04
C ALA A 91 7.88 7.79 -2.95
N PHE A 92 7.31 8.87 -2.38
CA PHE A 92 6.55 9.89 -3.09
C PHE A 92 6.91 11.29 -2.57
N SER A 93 7.04 12.26 -3.48
CA SER A 93 7.48 13.62 -3.14
C SER A 93 6.37 14.49 -2.56
N ASP A 94 5.13 14.31 -3.00
CA ASP A 94 3.98 15.19 -2.72
C ASP A 94 2.96 14.57 -1.76
N LYS A 95 3.01 13.24 -1.55
CA LYS A 95 2.04 12.45 -0.77
C LYS A 95 2.73 11.40 0.09
N SER A 96 1.94 10.71 0.90
CA SER A 96 2.35 9.52 1.64
C SER A 96 1.27 8.47 1.64
N LEU A 97 1.67 7.22 1.44
CA LEU A 97 0.85 6.07 1.76
C LEU A 97 0.97 5.79 3.25
N VAL A 98 -0.14 5.74 3.98
CA VAL A 98 -0.16 5.59 5.43
C VAL A 98 -0.87 4.30 5.78
N LEU A 99 -0.28 3.52 6.69
CA LEU A 99 -0.92 2.33 7.24
C LEU A 99 -1.47 2.63 8.63
N MET A 100 -2.68 2.15 8.91
CA MET A 100 -3.19 2.05 10.27
C MET A 100 -2.94 0.64 10.80
N LEU A 101 -2.33 0.54 11.97
CA LEU A 101 -2.00 -0.74 12.61
C LEU A 101 -2.82 -0.95 13.88
N ALA A 102 -3.19 -2.19 14.15
CA ALA A 102 -3.78 -2.61 15.41
C ALA A 102 -3.22 -3.98 15.85
N ASP A 103 -3.27 -4.27 17.15
CA ASP A 103 -2.82 -5.56 17.69
C ASP A 103 -3.65 -6.73 17.14
N ALA A 104 -3.01 -7.84 16.73
CA ALA A 104 -3.71 -8.98 16.12
C ALA A 104 -4.90 -9.56 16.92
N PRO A 105 -4.88 -9.67 18.27
CA PRO A 105 -6.04 -10.12 19.04
C PRO A 105 -7.22 -9.14 19.00
N GLU A 106 -6.94 -7.85 18.84
CA GLU A 106 -7.96 -6.82 18.63
C GLU A 106 -8.44 -6.85 17.18
N ALA A 107 -7.52 -7.01 16.22
CA ALA A 107 -7.81 -7.17 14.80
C ALA A 107 -8.66 -8.43 14.51
N GLY A 108 -8.47 -9.53 15.24
CA GLY A 108 -9.29 -10.74 15.12
C GLY A 108 -10.74 -10.57 15.60
N LYS A 109 -11.04 -9.53 16.39
CA LYS A 109 -12.40 -9.08 16.68
C LYS A 109 -12.91 -8.04 15.68
N VAL A 110 -12.01 -7.46 14.89
CA VAL A 110 -12.29 -6.40 13.93
C VAL A 110 -12.48 -7.04 12.56
N ILE A 111 -13.72 -6.99 12.08
CA ILE A 111 -14.15 -7.40 10.73
C ILE A 111 -13.48 -6.53 9.62
N MET A 112 -12.40 -5.80 9.92
CA MET A 112 -11.82 -4.73 9.08
C MET A 112 -10.32 -4.88 8.82
N ALA A 113 -9.70 -6.01 9.14
CA ALA A 113 -8.29 -6.21 8.80
C ALA A 113 -8.11 -6.29 7.28
N VAL A 114 -7.16 -5.56 6.72
CA VAL A 114 -6.87 -5.61 5.28
C VAL A 114 -6.33 -7.01 4.96
N LYS A 115 -7.03 -7.74 4.09
CA LYS A 115 -6.68 -9.11 3.70
C LYS A 115 -6.00 -9.17 2.37
N ASP A 116 -6.31 -8.25 1.45
CA ASP A 116 -5.71 -8.20 0.13
C ASP A 116 -5.53 -6.79 -0.37
N ILE A 117 -4.55 -6.63 -1.25
CA ILE A 117 -4.28 -5.39 -1.94
C ILE A 117 -4.12 -5.74 -3.41
N VAL A 118 -4.90 -5.07 -4.25
CA VAL A 118 -4.76 -5.15 -5.70
C VAL A 118 -4.58 -3.76 -6.27
N ILE A 119 -3.98 -3.70 -7.44
CA ILE A 119 -3.74 -2.46 -8.15
C ILE A 119 -4.56 -2.51 -9.42
N VAL A 120 -5.44 -1.53 -9.62
CA VAL A 120 -6.22 -1.44 -10.85
C VAL A 120 -5.70 -0.29 -11.69
N SER A 121 -5.54 -0.53 -12.99
CA SER A 121 -5.06 0.55 -13.85
C SER A 121 -6.05 1.69 -13.89
N ALA A 122 -5.55 2.91 -13.97
CA ALA A 122 -6.40 4.09 -14.10
C ALA A 122 -7.41 4.01 -15.26
N SER A 123 -6.98 3.37 -16.35
CA SER A 123 -7.77 3.18 -17.57
C SER A 123 -8.84 2.10 -17.43
N MET A 124 -8.78 1.28 -16.38
CA MET A 124 -9.73 0.21 -16.12
C MET A 124 -11.02 0.83 -15.58
N LYS A 125 -12.06 0.83 -16.41
CA LYS A 125 -13.43 1.24 -16.03
C LYS A 125 -14.17 0.20 -15.17
N ILE A 126 -13.53 -0.93 -14.87
CA ILE A 126 -14.15 -1.98 -14.06
C ILE A 126 -14.35 -1.43 -12.65
N GLY A 127 -15.58 -1.51 -12.15
CA GLY A 127 -15.90 -1.14 -10.78
C GLY A 127 -15.03 -1.94 -9.82
N VAL A 128 -14.58 -1.29 -8.75
CA VAL A 128 -13.91 -1.97 -7.65
C VAL A 128 -14.83 -3.11 -7.16
N PRO A 129 -14.31 -4.35 -6.96
CA PRO A 129 -15.14 -5.44 -6.48
C PRO A 129 -15.88 -5.05 -5.19
N PRO A 130 -17.08 -5.60 -4.90
CA PRO A 130 -17.92 -5.12 -3.80
C PRO A 130 -17.27 -5.14 -2.42
N ASP A 131 -16.36 -6.10 -2.20
CA ASP A 131 -15.64 -6.28 -0.93
C ASP A 131 -14.36 -5.45 -0.84
N PHE A 132 -14.12 -4.59 -1.84
CA PHE A 132 -12.93 -3.77 -1.90
C PHE A 132 -13.26 -2.27 -1.79
N THR A 133 -12.36 -1.54 -1.12
CA THR A 133 -12.38 -0.08 -1.02
C THR A 133 -11.37 0.52 -2.00
N ARG A 134 -11.82 1.48 -2.80
CA ARG A 134 -10.97 2.22 -3.75
C ARG A 134 -10.20 3.32 -3.02
N LEU A 135 -8.87 3.25 -3.01
CA LEU A 135 -8.03 4.38 -2.62
C LEU A 135 -7.70 5.20 -3.86
N GLN A 136 -8.46 6.27 -4.09
CA GLN A 136 -8.13 7.19 -5.15
C GLN A 136 -6.86 7.99 -4.80
N LEU A 137 -5.80 7.78 -5.58
CA LEU A 137 -4.58 8.59 -5.61
C LEU A 137 -4.80 9.94 -6.35
N ASP A 138 -6.03 10.47 -6.32
CA ASP A 138 -6.59 11.51 -7.19
C ASP A 138 -5.91 12.90 -7.12
N CYS A 139 -4.77 13.03 -6.46
CA CYS A 139 -3.99 14.26 -6.44
C CYS A 139 -3.20 14.50 -7.73
N LEU A 140 -3.10 13.53 -8.65
CA LEU A 140 -2.35 13.67 -9.90
C LEU A 140 -3.23 14.01 -11.11
N LYS A 141 -3.51 15.31 -11.24
CA LYS A 141 -3.66 15.94 -12.55
C LYS A 141 -2.36 16.63 -12.94
N LEU A 142 -1.33 15.85 -13.25
CA LEU A 142 -0.14 16.36 -13.95
C LEU A 142 -0.05 15.66 -15.31
N ILE A 143 -0.47 16.40 -16.34
CA ILE A 143 -0.08 16.23 -17.74
C ILE A 143 -0.18 14.76 -18.24
N GLY A 144 -1.40 14.27 -18.39
CA GLY A 144 -1.69 13.15 -19.31
C GLY A 144 -1.40 11.72 -18.84
N ALA A 145 -0.90 11.50 -17.62
CA ALA A 145 -0.80 10.16 -17.04
C ALA A 145 -1.75 10.04 -15.85
N VAL A 146 -2.69 9.09 -15.91
CA VAL A 146 -3.57 8.75 -14.79
C VAL A 146 -2.89 7.59 -14.05
N LEU A 147 -2.54 7.79 -12.77
CA LEU A 147 -1.89 6.75 -11.98
C LEU A 147 -2.83 5.60 -11.61
N ASP A 148 -2.26 4.41 -11.48
CA ASP A 148 -2.96 3.24 -11.01
C ASP A 148 -3.50 3.44 -9.58
N THR A 149 -4.64 2.82 -9.29
CA THR A 149 -5.37 2.97 -8.03
C THR A 149 -5.12 1.75 -7.15
N ILE A 150 -4.82 1.97 -5.86
CA ILE A 150 -4.79 0.90 -4.85
C ILE A 150 -6.22 0.54 -4.44
N VAL A 151 -6.51 -0.75 -4.40
CA VAL A 151 -7.83 -1.28 -4.07
C VAL A 151 -7.64 -2.32 -2.97
N LEU A 152 -8.27 -2.09 -1.81
CA LEU A 152 -8.07 -2.89 -0.59
C LEU A 152 -9.26 -3.80 -0.32
N CYS A 153 -9.05 -5.05 0.03
CA CYS A 153 -10.12 -5.93 0.54
C CYS A 153 -10.01 -6.05 2.06
N ALA A 154 -11.13 -5.88 2.77
CA ALA A 154 -11.25 -5.98 4.22
C ALA A 154 -11.86 -7.33 4.66
#